data_AF-A0A6V7QCU7-F1
#
_entry.id   AF-A0A6V7QCU7-F1
#
_cell.length_a   1.000
_cell.length_b   1.000
_cell.length_c   1.000
_cell.angle_alpha   90.00
_cell.angle_beta   90.00
_cell.angle_gamma   90.00
#
_symmetry.space_group_name_H-M   'P 1'
#
loop_
_entity.id
_entity.type
_entity.pdbx_description
1 polymer ?
#
loop_
_entity_poly.entity_id
_entity_poly.type
_entity_poly.pdbx_seq_one_letter_code
_entity_poly.pdbx_strand_id
1 'polypeptide(L)'
;MASADQTTAECRELAAMMKASNEKVRAEAQLGKPLIQKSMEVVKKAAAHDFCNSTRHSVEDFYRKVPRHSVEDFYRKVRAVAGEARSGYADLFEYMSEKEFADIVFFDGCYLLEFVALMTGNCMPSSSIFMSFSTFRGTQIGKDILLLENQIPWVVLEALMSLRRVRIHWFARAIVSSLEMESPPQFDEGAVSGYKPCHLLDLVRESYLAPALSQNPVG
;
A
#
# COMPACT_ATOMS: atom_id res chain seq x y z
N MET A 1 -16.43 19.24 -13.73
CA MET A 1 -15.07 19.54 -13.25
C MET A 1 -15.20 20.31 -11.94
N ALA A 2 -14.72 19.78 -10.82
CA ALA A 2 -14.66 20.51 -9.56
C ALA A 2 -13.61 21.64 -9.68
N SER A 3 -13.83 22.79 -9.01
CA SER A 3 -12.83 23.86 -8.98
C SER A 3 -11.60 23.43 -8.15
N ALA A 4 -10.45 24.07 -8.39
CA ALA A 4 -9.23 23.81 -7.62
C ALA A 4 -9.44 24.03 -6.10
N ASP A 5 -10.27 25.01 -5.73
CA ASP A 5 -10.62 25.30 -4.34
C ASP A 5 -11.45 24.18 -3.69
N GLN A 6 -12.36 23.56 -4.45
CA GLN A 6 -13.19 22.47 -3.96
C GLN A 6 -12.37 21.19 -3.73
N THR A 7 -11.44 20.88 -4.63
CA THR A 7 -10.51 19.75 -4.46
C THR A 7 -9.60 19.93 -3.24
N THR A 8 -9.16 21.17 -2.98
CA THR A 8 -8.32 21.49 -1.82
C THR A 8 -9.10 21.35 -0.51
N ALA A 9 -10.37 21.78 -0.47
CA ALA A 9 -11.24 21.59 0.69
C ALA A 9 -11.50 20.10 0.98
N GLU A 10 -11.81 19.30 -0.05
CA GLU A 10 -11.97 17.85 0.05
C GLU A 10 -10.72 17.18 0.64
N CYS A 11 -9.53 17.55 0.16
CA CYS A 11 -8.27 17.00 0.66
C CYS A 11 -8.00 17.36 2.13
N ARG A 12 -8.40 18.55 2.58
CA ARG A 12 -8.29 18.95 3.99
C ARG A 12 -9.21 18.13 4.89
N GLU A 13 -10.44 17.90 4.46
CA GLU A 13 -11.39 17.05 5.18
C GLU A 13 -10.91 15.59 5.25
N LEU A 14 -10.42 15.07 4.11
CA LEU A 14 -9.82 13.74 4.02
C LEU A 14 -8.64 13.59 5.00
N ALA A 15 -7.72 14.55 5.01
CA ALA A 15 -6.57 14.54 5.90
C ALA A 15 -6.97 14.61 7.39
N ALA A 16 -7.98 15.42 7.73
CA ALA A 16 -8.52 15.51 9.08
C ALA A 16 -9.15 14.18 9.52
N MET A 17 -9.91 13.52 8.64
CA MET A 17 -10.52 12.21 8.88
C MET A 17 -9.46 11.13 9.11
N MET A 18 -8.42 11.11 8.27
CA MET A 18 -7.28 10.20 8.40
C MET A 18 -6.57 10.39 9.74
N LYS A 19 -6.31 11.65 10.13
CA LYS A 19 -5.69 12.00 11.41
C LYS A 19 -6.54 11.56 12.60
N ALA A 20 -7.84 11.84 12.59
CA ALA A 20 -8.75 11.42 13.65
C ALA A 20 -8.79 9.88 13.79
N SER A 21 -8.77 9.16 12.67
CA SER A 21 -8.70 7.69 12.67
C SER A 21 -7.39 7.18 13.27
N ASN A 22 -6.26 7.82 12.94
CA ASN A 22 -4.94 7.53 13.49
C ASN A 22 -4.88 7.74 15.01
N GLU A 23 -5.34 8.91 15.49
CA GLU A 23 -5.41 9.24 16.91
C GLU A 23 -6.29 8.25 17.67
N LYS A 24 -7.44 7.88 17.11
CA LYS A 24 -8.32 6.84 17.67
C LYS A 24 -7.62 5.50 17.77
N VAL A 25 -6.89 5.07 16.72
CA VAL A 25 -6.16 3.80 16.75
C VAL A 25 -5.10 3.79 17.85
N ARG A 26 -4.36 4.90 17.99
CA ARG A 26 -3.30 5.08 18.99
C ARG A 26 -3.82 5.11 20.41
N ALA A 27 -4.88 5.89 20.68
CA ALA A 27 -5.46 6.01 22.02
C ALA A 27 -5.97 4.66 22.56
N GLU A 28 -6.60 3.86 21.69
CA GLU A 28 -7.11 2.54 22.10
C GLU A 28 -6.02 1.50 22.29
N ALA A 29 -4.93 1.57 21.52
CA ALA A 29 -3.78 0.70 21.71
C ALA A 29 -3.09 0.95 23.07
N GLN A 30 -3.05 2.22 23.53
CA GLN A 30 -2.57 2.57 24.87
C GLN A 30 -3.47 2.03 25.99
N LEU A 31 -4.77 1.89 25.73
CA LEU A 31 -5.75 1.32 26.66
C LEU A 31 -5.72 -0.22 26.72
N GLY A 32 -4.83 -0.88 25.98
CA GLY A 32 -4.73 -2.35 25.94
C GLY A 32 -5.97 -3.04 25.37
N LYS A 33 -6.87 -2.29 24.72
CA LYS A 33 -8.10 -2.85 24.15
C LYS A 33 -7.75 -3.74 22.95
N PRO A 34 -8.30 -4.96 22.84
CA PRO A 34 -8.03 -5.81 21.70
C PRO A 34 -8.51 -5.13 20.42
N LEU A 35 -7.57 -4.77 19.54
CA LEU A 35 -7.87 -4.15 18.24
C LEU A 35 -8.66 -5.09 17.28
N ILE A 36 -9.09 -6.27 17.76
CA ILE A 36 -9.84 -7.31 17.03
C ILE A 36 -11.26 -6.83 16.69
N GLN A 37 -11.75 -5.80 17.38
CA GLN A 37 -13.09 -5.23 17.21
C GLN A 37 -13.09 -3.91 16.44
N LYS A 38 -12.12 -3.70 15.54
CA LYS A 38 -12.08 -2.48 14.71
C LYS A 38 -12.71 -2.75 13.36
N SER A 39 -13.54 -1.80 12.92
CA SER A 39 -13.87 -1.71 11.50
C SER A 39 -12.58 -1.51 10.71
N MET A 40 -12.36 -2.36 9.72
CA MET A 40 -11.20 -2.32 8.82
C MET A 40 -11.03 -0.91 8.21
N GLU A 41 -12.13 -0.21 7.98
CA GLU A 41 -12.16 1.17 7.48
C GLU A 41 -11.38 2.15 8.34
N VAL A 42 -11.47 2.05 9.68
CA VAL A 42 -10.74 2.94 10.59
C VAL A 42 -9.23 2.66 10.51
N VAL A 43 -8.86 1.38 10.39
CA VAL A 43 -7.46 0.95 10.29
C VAL A 43 -6.86 1.40 8.95
N LYS A 44 -7.59 1.25 7.84
CA LYS A 44 -7.17 1.73 6.51
C LYS A 44 -6.92 3.24 6.51
N LYS A 45 -7.83 4.03 7.07
CA LYS A 45 -7.68 5.50 7.19
C LYS A 45 -6.50 5.90 8.08
N ALA A 46 -6.30 5.19 9.19
CA ALA A 46 -5.17 5.41 10.08
C ALA A 46 -3.83 5.04 9.41
N ALA A 47 -3.80 3.94 8.66
CA ALA A 47 -2.65 3.51 7.88
C ALA A 47 -2.36 4.49 6.74
N ALA A 48 -3.38 5.06 6.09
CA ALA A 48 -3.19 6.10 5.09
C ALA A 48 -2.60 7.38 5.69
N HIS A 49 -3.01 7.76 6.91
CA HIS A 49 -2.38 8.86 7.64
C HIS A 49 -0.89 8.60 7.86
N ASP A 50 -0.55 7.41 8.38
CA ASP A 50 0.85 7.04 8.56
C ASP A 50 1.57 6.94 7.22
N PHE A 51 0.90 6.46 6.17
CA PHE A 51 1.50 6.30 4.86
C PHE A 51 1.99 7.65 4.31
N CYS A 52 1.12 8.64 4.35
CA CYS A 52 1.37 9.98 3.81
C CYS A 52 2.28 10.82 4.71
N ASN A 53 2.23 10.64 6.04
CA ASN A 53 2.92 11.50 6.99
C ASN A 53 4.18 10.87 7.61
N SER A 54 4.50 9.60 7.32
CA SER A 54 5.71 8.97 7.83
C SER A 54 6.93 9.69 7.27
N THR A 55 7.61 10.43 8.13
CA THR A 55 8.88 11.05 7.81
C THR A 55 9.99 10.07 8.13
N ARG A 56 10.76 9.69 7.11
CA ARG A 56 12.07 8.99 7.13
C ARG A 56 11.99 7.53 6.71
N HIS A 57 12.50 7.31 5.51
CA HIS A 57 12.46 6.11 4.71
C HIS A 57 13.92 5.66 4.57
N SER A 58 14.33 4.65 5.33
CA SER A 58 15.74 4.23 5.40
C SER A 58 16.74 5.38 5.68
N VAL A 59 18.02 5.01 5.80
CA VAL A 59 19.11 5.97 5.95
C VAL A 59 19.32 6.72 4.61
N GLU A 60 19.05 6.07 3.48
CA GLU A 60 19.20 6.65 2.14
C GLU A 60 18.28 7.85 1.85
N ASP A 61 16.98 7.82 2.21
CA ASP A 61 16.13 8.97 1.88
C ASP A 61 16.39 10.18 2.79
N PHE A 62 17.01 9.96 3.96
CA PHE A 62 17.59 11.04 4.75
C PHE A 62 18.74 11.73 3.99
N TYR A 63 19.62 10.97 3.34
CA TYR A 63 20.71 11.53 2.52
C TYR A 63 20.24 12.12 1.19
N ARG A 64 19.18 11.57 0.58
CA ARG A 64 18.68 11.97 -0.74
C ARG A 64 17.83 13.26 -0.73
N LYS A 65 17.50 13.82 0.44
CA LYS A 65 16.63 15.02 0.60
C LYS A 65 15.31 14.87 -0.16
N VAL A 66 14.69 13.69 -0.11
CA VAL A 66 13.42 13.45 -0.81
C VAL A 66 12.38 14.47 -0.36
N PRO A 67 11.71 15.18 -1.29
CA PRO A 67 10.68 16.15 -0.94
C PRO A 67 9.59 15.50 -0.08
N ARG A 68 9.12 16.24 0.93
CA ARG A 68 7.93 15.81 1.67
C ARG A 68 6.71 16.06 0.80
N HIS A 69 5.83 15.07 0.74
CA HIS A 69 4.57 15.17 0.05
C HIS A 69 3.44 15.30 1.06
N SER A 70 2.48 16.16 0.76
CA SER A 70 1.27 16.33 1.54
C SER A 70 0.27 15.19 1.24
N VAL A 71 -0.69 14.96 2.15
CA VAL A 71 -1.82 14.05 1.88
C VAL A 71 -2.52 14.40 0.56
N GLU A 72 -2.63 15.69 0.26
CA GLU A 72 -3.20 16.20 -0.98
C GLU A 72 -2.41 15.75 -2.22
N ASP A 73 -1.08 15.73 -2.17
CA ASP A 73 -0.25 15.26 -3.29
C ASP A 73 -0.52 13.78 -3.59
N PHE A 74 -0.58 12.95 -2.54
CA PHE A 74 -0.90 11.52 -2.69
C PHE A 74 -2.32 11.32 -3.25
N TYR A 75 -3.30 12.01 -2.68
CA TYR A 75 -4.69 11.86 -3.12
C TYR A 75 -4.90 12.34 -4.56
N ARG A 76 -4.29 13.46 -4.95
CA ARG A 76 -4.33 13.97 -6.33
C ARG A 76 -3.72 12.98 -7.32
N LYS A 77 -2.59 12.34 -6.97
CA LYS A 77 -1.97 11.29 -7.79
C LYS A 77 -2.90 10.11 -8.02
N VAL A 78 -3.59 9.64 -6.99
CA VAL A 78 -4.56 8.53 -7.11
C VAL A 78 -5.79 8.95 -7.90
N ARG A 79 -6.35 10.13 -7.63
CA ARG A 79 -7.51 10.67 -8.37
C ARG A 79 -7.23 10.79 -9.87
N ALA A 80 -6.02 11.20 -10.25
CA ALA A 80 -5.61 11.32 -11.65
C ALA A 80 -5.60 9.96 -12.40
N VAL A 81 -5.34 8.86 -11.70
CA VAL A 81 -5.34 7.50 -12.28
C VAL A 81 -6.61 6.71 -11.97
N ALA A 82 -7.57 7.28 -11.24
CA ALA A 82 -8.77 6.58 -10.77
C ALA A 82 -9.63 6.06 -11.94
N GLY A 83 -9.75 6.82 -13.04
CA GLY A 83 -10.47 6.38 -14.24
C GLY A 83 -9.82 5.17 -14.91
N GLU A 84 -8.49 5.18 -15.07
CA GLU A 84 -7.72 4.05 -15.61
C GLU A 84 -7.81 2.84 -14.68
N ALA A 85 -7.60 3.04 -13.38
CA ALA A 85 -7.71 1.99 -12.37
C ALA A 85 -9.09 1.32 -12.38
N ARG A 86 -10.16 2.10 -12.55
CA ARG A 86 -11.53 1.58 -12.63
C ARG A 86 -11.72 0.63 -13.81
N SER A 87 -11.09 0.91 -14.95
CA SER A 87 -11.15 0.01 -16.12
C SER A 87 -10.49 -1.35 -15.89
N GLY A 88 -9.60 -1.45 -14.90
CA GLY A 88 -8.98 -2.70 -14.48
C GLY A 88 -9.84 -3.54 -13.52
N TYR A 89 -10.91 -2.97 -12.99
CA TYR A 89 -11.94 -3.72 -12.26
C TYR A 89 -13.08 -4.08 -13.21
N ALA A 90 -13.70 -5.24 -13.01
CA ALA A 90 -14.95 -5.58 -13.67
C ALA A 90 -16.07 -4.58 -13.30
N ASP A 91 -17.30 -4.78 -13.81
CA ASP A 91 -18.47 -3.89 -13.65
C ASP A 91 -18.92 -3.62 -12.20
N LEU A 92 -18.19 -4.09 -11.20
CA LEU A 92 -18.39 -3.90 -9.75
C LEU A 92 -18.48 -2.43 -9.32
N PHE A 93 -17.94 -1.49 -10.11
CA PHE A 93 -17.87 -0.07 -9.75
C PHE A 93 -18.59 0.87 -10.73
N GLU A 94 -19.42 0.33 -11.63
CA GLU A 94 -20.10 1.11 -12.68
C GLU A 94 -20.98 2.25 -12.11
N TYR A 95 -21.69 1.97 -11.00
CA TYR A 95 -22.63 2.90 -10.37
C TYR A 95 -21.98 3.84 -9.33
N MET A 96 -20.67 3.71 -9.11
CA MET A 96 -19.94 4.48 -8.09
C MET A 96 -19.39 5.79 -8.66
N SER A 97 -19.52 6.89 -7.91
CA SER A 97 -18.92 8.16 -8.33
C SER A 97 -17.40 8.07 -8.42
N GLU A 98 -16.78 8.93 -9.23
CA GLU A 98 -15.31 8.99 -9.36
C GLU A 98 -14.63 9.22 -8.00
N LYS A 99 -15.22 10.10 -7.18
CA LYS A 99 -14.70 10.44 -5.87
C LYS A 99 -14.76 9.24 -4.90
N GLU A 100 -15.90 8.56 -4.82
CA GLU A 100 -16.06 7.41 -3.93
C GLU A 100 -15.07 6.30 -4.29
N PHE A 101 -14.90 6.02 -5.58
CA PHE A 101 -13.91 5.05 -6.04
C PHE A 101 -12.48 5.49 -5.70
N ALA A 102 -12.14 6.76 -5.96
CA ALA A 102 -10.83 7.30 -5.62
C ALA A 102 -10.53 7.20 -4.12
N ASP A 103 -11.52 7.46 -3.26
CA ASP A 103 -11.39 7.31 -1.81
C ASP A 103 -11.08 5.85 -1.42
N ILE A 104 -11.82 4.89 -1.98
CA ILE A 104 -11.63 3.46 -1.72
C ILE A 104 -10.23 3.01 -2.13
N VAL A 105 -9.85 3.21 -3.40
CA VAL A 105 -8.54 2.74 -3.89
C VAL A 105 -7.38 3.50 -3.26
N PHE A 106 -7.57 4.75 -2.85
CA PHE A 106 -6.58 5.51 -2.10
C PHE A 106 -6.32 4.89 -0.73
N PHE A 107 -7.37 4.62 0.06
CA PHE A 107 -7.21 4.04 1.38
C PHE A 107 -6.67 2.61 1.33
N ASP A 108 -7.15 1.80 0.38
CA ASP A 108 -6.71 0.41 0.23
C ASP A 108 -5.28 0.34 -0.28
N GLY A 109 -4.91 1.17 -1.26
CA GLY A 109 -3.53 1.27 -1.75
C GLY A 109 -2.56 1.74 -0.67
N CYS A 110 -2.91 2.78 0.11
CA CYS A 110 -2.08 3.23 1.22
C CYS A 110 -1.95 2.16 2.31
N TYR A 111 -3.05 1.47 2.66
CA TYR A 111 -3.03 0.40 3.65
C TYR A 111 -2.12 -0.75 3.22
N LEU A 112 -2.25 -1.21 1.96
CA LEU A 112 -1.39 -2.25 1.41
C LEU A 112 0.09 -1.84 1.45
N LEU A 113 0.41 -0.64 0.97
CA LEU A 113 1.79 -0.17 0.92
C LEU A 113 2.39 0.09 2.31
N GLU A 114 1.59 0.53 3.27
CA GLU A 114 2.02 0.66 4.67
C GLU A 114 2.23 -0.73 5.31
N PHE A 115 1.42 -1.72 4.98
CA PHE A 115 1.64 -3.11 5.38
C PHE A 115 2.94 -3.68 4.80
N VAL A 116 3.18 -3.47 3.50
CA VAL A 116 4.44 -3.86 2.87
C VAL A 116 5.62 -3.15 3.54
N ALA A 117 5.50 -1.85 3.83
CA ALA A 117 6.53 -1.12 4.56
C ALA A 117 6.79 -1.74 5.95
N LEU A 118 5.75 -2.16 6.66
CA LEU A 118 5.86 -2.88 7.92
C LEU A 118 6.64 -4.20 7.77
N MET A 119 6.24 -5.04 6.82
CA MET A 119 6.83 -6.36 6.62
C MET A 119 8.28 -6.31 6.11
N THR A 120 8.68 -5.19 5.50
CA THR A 120 10.03 -4.98 4.94
C THR A 120 10.95 -4.16 5.85
N GLY A 121 10.53 -3.90 7.10
CA GLY A 121 11.31 -3.11 8.07
C GLY A 121 11.43 -1.62 7.73
N ASN A 122 10.58 -1.12 6.83
CA ASN A 122 10.50 0.27 6.36
C ASN A 122 9.40 1.09 7.05
N CYS A 123 8.92 0.60 8.20
CA CYS A 123 7.88 1.23 8.98
C CYS A 123 8.37 1.43 10.42
N MET A 124 7.94 2.52 11.05
CA MET A 124 8.26 2.78 12.45
C MET A 124 7.38 1.92 13.36
N PRO A 125 7.89 1.47 14.53
CA PRO A 125 7.08 0.78 15.54
C PRO A 125 5.87 1.59 16.05
N SER A 126 5.82 2.89 15.75
CA SER A 126 4.71 3.79 16.11
C SER A 126 3.61 3.88 15.04
N SER A 127 3.69 3.10 13.97
CA SER A 127 2.62 3.06 12.95
C SER A 127 1.36 2.42 13.50
N SER A 128 0.22 2.92 13.07
CA SER A 128 -1.10 2.40 13.44
C SER A 128 -1.27 0.96 13.01
N ILE A 129 -0.67 0.60 11.86
CA ILE A 129 -0.70 -0.78 11.39
C ILE A 129 0.08 -1.70 12.34
N PHE A 130 1.29 -1.30 12.80
CA PHE A 130 2.07 -2.03 13.81
C PHE A 130 1.31 -2.14 15.13
N MET A 131 0.70 -1.05 15.60
CA MET A 131 -0.08 -1.06 16.84
C MET A 131 -1.31 -1.96 16.74
N SER A 132 -1.91 -2.09 15.55
CA SER A 132 -2.96 -3.05 15.28
C SER A 132 -2.45 -4.45 14.95
N PHE A 133 -1.15 -4.64 14.79
CA PHE A 133 -0.58 -5.89 14.33
C PHE A 133 -0.54 -6.92 15.47
N SER A 134 -0.86 -8.16 15.14
CA SER A 134 -0.54 -9.35 15.94
C SER A 134 -0.10 -10.43 14.97
N THR A 135 0.68 -11.43 15.41
CA THR A 135 1.11 -12.52 14.52
C THR A 135 -0.07 -13.19 13.83
N PHE A 136 -1.17 -13.43 14.55
CA PHE A 136 -2.40 -13.96 13.97
C PHE A 136 -3.04 -13.03 12.94
N ARG A 137 -3.10 -11.71 13.20
CA ARG A 137 -3.63 -10.77 12.20
C ARG A 137 -2.72 -10.61 11.00
N GLY A 138 -1.40 -10.64 11.20
CA GLY A 138 -0.43 -10.59 10.12
C GLY A 138 -0.60 -11.75 9.14
N THR A 139 -0.84 -12.96 9.66
CA THR A 139 -1.09 -14.13 8.79
C THR A 139 -2.43 -14.05 8.06
N GLN A 140 -3.48 -13.51 8.68
CA GLN A 140 -4.76 -13.26 7.99
C GLN A 140 -4.61 -12.21 6.88
N ILE A 141 -4.03 -11.05 7.19
CA ILE A 141 -3.79 -9.98 6.22
C ILE A 141 -2.91 -10.49 5.05
N GLY A 142 -1.88 -11.28 5.35
CA GLY A 142 -1.04 -11.90 4.32
C GLY A 142 -1.81 -12.81 3.36
N LYS A 143 -2.80 -13.56 3.86
CA LYS A 143 -3.70 -14.37 3.02
C LYS A 143 -4.65 -13.49 2.21
N ASP A 144 -5.25 -12.49 2.85
CA ASP A 144 -6.22 -11.60 2.22
C ASP A 144 -5.59 -10.82 1.05
N ILE A 145 -4.34 -10.36 1.21
CA ILE A 145 -3.59 -9.64 0.17
C ILE A 145 -3.33 -10.52 -1.08
N LEU A 146 -3.35 -11.85 -0.94
CA LEU A 146 -3.19 -12.78 -2.06
C LEU A 146 -4.53 -13.19 -2.72
N LEU A 147 -5.66 -12.74 -2.18
CA LEU A 147 -6.96 -12.94 -2.82
C LEU A 147 -7.12 -11.98 -4.01
N LEU A 148 -7.67 -12.50 -5.11
CA LEU A 148 -7.91 -11.72 -6.33
C LEU A 148 -8.85 -10.53 -6.09
N GLU A 149 -9.86 -10.70 -5.24
CA GLU A 149 -10.83 -9.65 -4.89
C GLU A 149 -10.21 -8.46 -4.14
N ASN A 150 -9.07 -8.66 -3.48
CA ASN A 150 -8.37 -7.62 -2.72
C ASN A 150 -7.25 -6.96 -3.53
N GLN A 151 -7.18 -7.20 -4.85
CA GLN A 151 -6.13 -6.63 -5.68
C GLN A 151 -6.40 -5.16 -5.98
N ILE A 152 -5.31 -4.38 -5.90
CA ILE A 152 -5.29 -2.98 -6.26
C ILE A 152 -4.57 -2.84 -7.60
N PRO A 153 -5.17 -2.16 -8.60
CA PRO A 153 -4.55 -1.89 -9.88
C PRO A 153 -3.17 -1.26 -9.69
N TRP A 154 -2.20 -1.78 -10.42
CA TRP A 154 -0.81 -1.37 -10.31
C TRP A 154 -0.60 0.12 -10.52
N VAL A 155 -1.39 0.75 -11.39
CA VAL A 155 -1.34 2.20 -11.65
C VAL A 155 -1.59 3.04 -10.39
N VAL A 156 -2.41 2.56 -9.47
CA VAL A 156 -2.64 3.21 -8.16
C VAL A 156 -1.41 3.04 -7.26
N LEU A 157 -0.84 1.83 -7.24
CA LEU A 157 0.36 1.53 -6.44
C LEU A 157 1.57 2.32 -6.95
N GLU A 158 1.76 2.43 -8.27
CA GLU A 158 2.78 3.26 -8.91
C GLU A 158 2.61 4.74 -8.56
N ALA A 159 1.36 5.25 -8.62
CA ALA A 159 1.06 6.63 -8.28
C ALA A 159 1.45 6.95 -6.83
N LEU A 160 1.12 6.09 -5.88
CA LEU A 160 1.51 6.22 -4.47
C LEU A 160 3.02 6.06 -4.26
N MET A 161 3.63 5.04 -4.88
CA MET A 161 5.06 4.75 -4.75
C MET A 161 5.96 5.82 -5.38
N SER A 162 5.42 6.60 -6.35
CA SER A 162 6.12 7.75 -6.93
C SER A 162 6.43 8.85 -5.92
N LEU A 163 5.65 8.92 -4.83
CA LEU A 163 5.82 9.89 -3.74
C LEU A 163 6.46 9.26 -2.50
N ARG A 164 6.22 7.96 -2.26
CA ARG A 164 6.84 7.20 -1.16
C ARG A 164 7.32 5.83 -1.63
N ARG A 165 8.64 5.63 -1.66
CA ARG A 165 9.24 4.35 -1.99
C ARG A 165 8.87 3.26 -0.99
N VAL A 166 8.52 2.09 -1.51
CA VAL A 166 8.20 0.88 -0.75
C VAL A 166 8.87 -0.31 -1.44
N ARG A 167 9.40 -1.27 -0.65
CA ARG A 167 10.11 -2.44 -1.17
C ARG A 167 9.16 -3.55 -1.63
N ILE A 168 8.23 -3.22 -2.52
CA ILE A 168 7.18 -4.15 -2.95
C ILE A 168 7.72 -5.35 -3.74
N HIS A 169 8.77 -5.18 -4.54
CA HIS A 169 9.42 -6.29 -5.25
C HIS A 169 10.09 -7.27 -4.30
N TRP A 170 10.85 -6.77 -3.32
CA TRP A 170 11.43 -7.62 -2.28
C TRP A 170 10.34 -8.35 -1.49
N PHE A 171 9.24 -7.67 -1.17
CA PHE A 171 8.09 -8.28 -0.50
C PHE A 171 7.45 -9.40 -1.32
N ALA A 172 7.26 -9.21 -2.63
CA ALA A 172 6.76 -10.26 -3.52
C ALA A 172 7.68 -11.49 -3.55
N ARG A 173 9.00 -11.29 -3.65
CA ARG A 173 9.99 -12.38 -3.56
C ARG A 173 9.95 -13.07 -2.18
N ALA A 174 9.80 -12.31 -1.10
CA ALA A 174 9.69 -12.86 0.25
C ALA A 174 8.43 -13.72 0.44
N ILE A 175 7.32 -13.39 -0.23
CA ILE A 175 6.13 -14.25 -0.29
C ILE A 175 6.48 -15.58 -0.96
N VAL A 176 7.14 -15.55 -2.12
CA VAL A 176 7.56 -16.75 -2.85
C VAL A 176 8.45 -17.65 -1.97
N SER A 177 9.52 -17.10 -1.39
CA SER A 177 10.40 -17.87 -0.50
C SER A 177 9.63 -18.45 0.69
N SER A 178 8.65 -17.74 1.24
CA SER A 178 7.82 -18.26 2.33
C SER A 178 6.94 -19.44 1.89
N LEU A 179 6.41 -19.42 0.65
CA LEU A 179 5.62 -20.51 0.08
C LEU A 179 6.48 -21.76 -0.23
N GLU A 180 7.73 -21.54 -0.63
CA GLU A 180 8.70 -22.61 -0.94
C GLU A 180 9.45 -23.11 0.31
N MET A 181 9.19 -22.51 1.47
CA MET A 181 9.91 -22.78 2.73
C MET A 181 11.43 -22.49 2.64
N GLU A 182 11.80 -21.51 1.83
CA GLU A 182 13.17 -21.06 1.63
C GLU A 182 13.55 -19.89 2.55
N SER A 183 14.85 -19.62 2.65
CA SER A 183 15.34 -18.42 3.33
C SER A 183 14.86 -17.15 2.61
N PRO A 184 14.57 -16.05 3.34
CA PRO A 184 14.20 -14.78 2.72
C PRO A 184 15.22 -14.34 1.67
N PRO A 185 14.77 -13.67 0.60
CA PRO A 185 15.67 -13.18 -0.43
C PRO A 185 16.71 -12.24 0.18
N GLN A 186 17.96 -12.35 -0.28
CA GLN A 186 18.99 -11.40 0.07
C GLN A 186 18.52 -9.98 -0.24
N PHE A 187 19.00 -9.02 0.55
CA PHE A 187 18.67 -7.62 0.30
C PHE A 187 19.24 -7.21 -1.05
N ASP A 188 18.37 -7.02 -2.01
CA ASP A 188 18.70 -6.58 -3.34
C ASP A 188 17.64 -5.56 -3.77
N GLU A 189 18.05 -4.32 -4.00
CA GLU A 189 17.23 -3.31 -4.69
C GLU A 189 17.10 -3.62 -6.20
N GLY A 190 17.74 -4.71 -6.64
CA GLY A 190 18.14 -5.03 -8.00
C GLY A 190 17.04 -5.21 -9.02
N ALA A 191 17.43 -4.72 -10.21
CA ALA A 191 16.81 -4.80 -11.52
C ALA A 191 15.28 -4.89 -11.48
N VAL A 192 14.64 -3.72 -11.54
CA VAL A 192 13.24 -3.64 -11.97
C VAL A 192 13.20 -4.27 -13.36
N SER A 193 12.65 -5.48 -13.45
CA SER A 193 12.27 -6.10 -14.71
C SER A 193 11.51 -5.08 -15.53
N GLY A 194 11.72 -5.02 -16.86
CA GLY A 194 10.87 -4.20 -17.73
C GLY A 194 9.38 -4.61 -17.70
N TYR A 195 9.07 -5.70 -17.00
CA TYR A 195 7.72 -6.15 -16.70
C TYR A 195 6.94 -5.14 -15.85
N LYS A 196 5.75 -4.78 -16.32
CA LYS A 196 4.78 -3.95 -15.60
C LYS A 196 3.66 -4.84 -15.06
N PRO A 197 3.59 -5.13 -13.75
CA PRO A 197 2.53 -5.95 -13.18
C PRO A 197 1.15 -5.31 -13.34
N CYS A 198 0.10 -6.13 -13.35
CA CYS A 198 -1.28 -5.64 -13.26
C CYS A 198 -1.69 -5.28 -11.82
N HIS A 199 -1.16 -6.01 -10.83
CA HIS A 199 -1.38 -5.85 -9.39
C HIS A 199 -0.33 -6.66 -8.61
N LEU A 200 -0.37 -6.66 -7.27
CA LEU A 200 0.63 -7.34 -6.43
C LEU A 200 0.69 -8.86 -6.64
N LEU A 201 -0.44 -9.55 -6.74
CA LEU A 201 -0.48 -11.00 -6.98
C LEU A 201 0.14 -11.38 -8.33
N ASP A 202 -0.02 -10.54 -9.35
CA ASP A 202 0.65 -10.75 -10.64
C ASP A 202 2.17 -10.56 -10.53
N LEU A 203 2.61 -9.60 -9.71
CA LEU A 203 4.04 -9.46 -9.36
C LEU A 203 4.58 -10.68 -8.59
N VAL A 204 3.81 -11.25 -7.66
CA VAL A 204 4.17 -12.48 -6.94
C VAL A 204 4.29 -13.66 -7.92
N ARG A 205 3.33 -13.78 -8.85
CA ARG A 205 3.36 -14.79 -9.92
C ARG A 205 4.60 -14.61 -10.82
N GLU A 206 4.91 -13.40 -11.25
CA GLU A 206 6.11 -13.13 -12.06
C GLU A 206 7.38 -13.48 -11.29
N SER A 207 7.46 -13.11 -10.00
CA SER A 207 8.61 -13.41 -9.14
C SER A 207 8.83 -14.92 -8.99
N TYR A 208 7.75 -15.71 -8.98
CA TYR A 208 7.80 -17.16 -8.96
C TYR A 208 8.31 -17.76 -10.29
N LEU A 209 7.93 -17.16 -11.42
CA LEU A 209 8.26 -17.67 -12.75
C LEU A 209 9.62 -17.21 -13.29
N ALA A 210 10.13 -16.06 -12.85
CA ALA A 210 11.38 -15.47 -13.35
C ALA A 210 12.63 -16.40 -13.23
N PRO A 211 12.82 -17.18 -12.14
CA PRO A 211 13.89 -18.19 -12.07
C PRO A 211 13.72 -19.32 -13.08
N ALA A 212 12.48 -19.72 -13.41
CA ALA A 212 12.19 -20.80 -14.35
C ALA A 212 12.40 -20.40 -15.82
N LEU A 213 12.19 -19.12 -16.16
CA LEU A 213 12.36 -18.60 -17.52
C LEU A 213 13.83 -18.31 -17.88
N SER A 214 14.67 -18.03 -16.89
CA SER A 214 16.13 -17.83 -17.08
C SER A 214 16.92 -19.14 -17.20
N GLN A 215 16.30 -20.28 -16.90
CA GLN A 215 16.90 -21.62 -17.02
C GLN A 215 16.58 -22.35 -18.34
N ASN A 216 15.86 -21.74 -19.28
CA ASN A 216 15.68 -22.28 -20.63
C ASN A 216 16.66 -21.61 -21.61
N PRO A 217 17.90 -22.11 -21.79
CA PRO A 217 18.65 -21.79 -22.99
C PRO A 217 17.89 -22.38 -24.17
N VAL A 218 17.55 -21.53 -25.13
CA VAL A 218 17.00 -21.90 -26.43
C VAL A 218 17.92 -22.95 -27.05
N GLY A 219 17.41 -24.17 -27.18
CA GLY A 219 17.99 -25.23 -28.01
C GLY A 219 17.53 -25.10 -29.45
#